data_AF-A0A7S1JMY5-F1
#
_entry.id   AF-A0A7S1JMY5-F1
#
_cell.length_a   1.000
_cell.length_b   1.000
_cell.length_c   1.000
_cell.angle_alpha   90.00
_cell.angle_beta   90.00
_cell.angle_gamma   90.00
#
_symmetry.space_group_name_H-M   'P 1'
#
loop_
_entity.id
_entity.type
_entity.pdbx_description
1 polymer ?
#
loop_
_entity_poly.entity_id
_entity_poly.type
_entity_poly.pdbx_seq_one_letter_code
_entity_poly.pdbx_strand_id
1 'polypeptide(L)'
;RIGNESFRVVPLIELSAHYRYTEGYKTTDPAIRRANWLYRSFSSFLLDGLHSRWPREREVGVRIVLQALINGNDPRHHRLKTERISEQQGIAVDYRTLTELQFRDVIVSGFRPNEDFAACLEWMSGGVILLWTGERHVGDLSQP
;
A
#
# COMPACT_ATOMS: atom_id res chain seq x y z
N ARG A 1 -18.23 8.01 0.84
CA ARG A 1 -18.34 6.59 1.25
C ARG A 1 -18.21 5.74 0.00
N ILE A 2 -17.60 4.56 0.09
CA ILE A 2 -17.50 3.58 -1.00
C ILE A 2 -17.88 2.22 -0.38
N GLY A 3 -19.00 1.64 -0.84
CA GLY A 3 -19.61 0.49 -0.16
C GLY A 3 -19.82 0.79 1.33
N ASN A 4 -19.30 -0.09 2.20
CA ASN A 4 -19.37 0.06 3.65
C ASN A 4 -18.28 0.98 4.24
N GLU A 5 -17.35 1.49 3.43
CA GLU A 5 -16.26 2.35 3.91
C GLU A 5 -16.66 3.81 4.05
N SER A 6 -16.41 4.35 5.24
CA SER A 6 -16.56 5.75 5.56
C SER A 6 -15.19 6.43 5.63
N PHE A 7 -15.07 7.53 4.90
CA PHE A 7 -13.88 8.37 4.84
C PHE A 7 -14.29 9.81 4.63
N ARG A 8 -13.38 10.73 4.91
CA ARG A 8 -13.54 12.15 4.58
C ARG A 8 -12.33 12.68 3.82
N VAL A 9 -12.56 13.69 3.00
CA VAL A 9 -11.50 14.51 2.43
C VAL A 9 -10.88 15.35 3.55
N VAL A 10 -9.55 15.47 3.54
CA VAL A 10 -8.80 16.33 4.46
C VAL A 10 -8.32 17.54 3.66
N PRO A 11 -8.87 18.74 3.90
CA PRO A 11 -8.42 19.94 3.20
C PRO A 11 -6.98 20.28 3.59
N LEU A 12 -6.27 20.99 2.70
CA LEU A 12 -4.87 21.34 2.90
C LEU A 12 -4.60 22.08 4.23
N ILE A 13 -5.53 22.94 4.67
CA ILE A 13 -5.41 23.68 5.93
C ILE A 13 -5.45 22.80 7.18
N GLU A 14 -6.05 21.61 7.09
CA GLU A 14 -6.09 20.63 8.19
C GLU A 14 -4.87 19.71 8.21
N LEU A 15 -4.05 19.71 7.15
CA LEU A 15 -2.75 19.03 7.15
C LEU A 15 -1.75 19.96 7.84
N SER A 16 -1.24 19.61 9.02
CA SER A 16 -0.26 20.50 9.65
C SER A 16 1.02 20.63 8.82
N ALA A 17 1.57 21.84 8.86
CA ALA A 17 2.66 22.32 8.01
C ALA A 17 3.95 21.47 8.05
N HIS A 18 4.14 20.66 9.09
CA HIS A 18 5.32 19.80 9.28
C HIS A 18 5.24 18.46 8.52
N TYR A 19 4.25 18.25 7.66
CA TYR A 19 3.99 16.95 7.04
C TYR A 19 4.30 16.89 5.54
N ARG A 20 4.95 15.81 5.08
CA ARG A 20 5.15 15.47 3.65
C ARG A 20 3.87 15.44 2.81
N TYR A 21 2.69 15.49 3.43
CA TYR A 21 1.39 15.41 2.76
C TYR A 21 0.90 16.77 2.28
N THR A 22 1.45 17.87 2.82
CA THR A 22 1.27 19.21 2.24
C THR A 22 2.04 19.32 0.93
N GLU A 23 3.25 18.75 0.89
CA GLU A 23 4.06 18.65 -0.30
C GLU A 23 3.38 17.71 -1.33
N GLY A 24 3.00 18.26 -2.48
CA GLY A 24 2.35 17.48 -3.54
C GLY A 24 0.85 17.26 -3.35
N TYR A 25 0.19 17.96 -2.43
CA TYR A 25 -1.27 17.96 -2.33
C TYR A 25 -1.91 18.42 -3.64
N LYS A 26 -2.90 17.67 -4.14
CA LYS A 26 -3.65 18.00 -5.34
C LYS A 26 -5.13 18.09 -4.98
N THR A 27 -5.79 19.18 -5.35
CA THR A 27 -7.24 19.31 -5.16
C THR A 27 -8.04 18.27 -5.94
N THR A 28 -7.49 17.82 -7.08
CA THR A 28 -8.08 16.75 -7.91
C THR A 28 -7.82 15.34 -7.39
N ASP A 29 -6.88 15.18 -6.45
CA ASP A 29 -6.57 13.90 -5.79
C ASP A 29 -6.20 14.17 -4.33
N PRO A 30 -7.18 14.56 -3.49
CA PRO A 30 -6.92 15.14 -2.18
C PRO A 30 -6.60 14.08 -1.13
N ALA A 31 -5.97 14.48 -0.05
CA ALA A 31 -5.71 13.59 1.09
C ALA A 31 -7.01 13.05 1.69
N ILE A 32 -7.01 11.79 2.10
CA ILE A 32 -8.18 11.09 2.66
C ILE A 32 -7.89 10.63 4.07
N ARG A 33 -8.88 10.78 4.95
CA ARG A 33 -8.88 10.18 6.28
C ARG A 33 -9.93 9.09 6.40
N ARG A 34 -9.50 7.90 6.79
CA ARG A 34 -10.35 6.74 7.12
C ARG A 34 -10.03 6.29 8.53
N ALA A 35 -10.93 6.54 9.49
CA ALA A 35 -10.67 6.29 10.91
C ALA A 35 -9.32 6.88 11.38
N ASN A 36 -8.38 6.00 11.76
CA ASN A 36 -7.04 6.35 12.23
C ASN A 36 -5.97 6.41 11.12
N TRP A 37 -6.38 6.27 9.86
CA TRP A 37 -5.48 6.27 8.70
C TRP A 37 -5.59 7.58 7.94
N LEU A 38 -4.44 8.13 7.55
CA LEU A 38 -4.32 9.28 6.67
C LEU A 38 -3.56 8.84 5.40
N TYR A 39 -4.23 8.98 4.26
CA TYR A 39 -3.70 8.71 2.93
C TYR A 39 -3.34 10.01 2.24
N ARG A 40 -2.23 10.00 1.48
CA ARG A 40 -1.70 11.19 0.84
C ARG A 40 -2.62 11.72 -0.27
N SER A 41 -3.35 10.81 -0.89
CA SER A 41 -4.31 11.13 -1.95
C SER A 41 -5.51 10.16 -1.92
N PHE A 42 -6.54 10.47 -2.71
CA PHE A 42 -7.71 9.61 -2.85
C PHE A 42 -7.34 8.34 -3.62
N SER A 43 -6.48 8.45 -4.62
CA SER A 43 -5.89 7.30 -5.32
C SER A 43 -5.14 6.38 -4.35
N SER A 44 -4.35 6.91 -3.42
CA SER A 44 -3.67 6.11 -2.39
C SER A 44 -4.66 5.35 -1.50
N PHE A 45 -5.77 5.98 -1.09
CA PHE A 45 -6.83 5.32 -0.33
C PHE A 45 -7.50 4.18 -1.12
N LEU A 46 -7.76 4.38 -2.41
CA LEU A 46 -8.33 3.33 -3.26
C LEU A 46 -7.39 2.15 -3.43
N LEU A 47 -6.09 2.41 -3.62
CA LEU A 47 -5.08 1.37 -3.81
C LEU A 47 -4.84 0.55 -2.53
N ASP A 48 -4.82 1.17 -1.35
CA ASP A 48 -4.84 0.45 -0.05
C ASP A 48 -6.10 -0.41 0.09
N GLY A 49 -7.25 0.11 -0.34
CA GLY A 49 -8.50 -0.64 -0.38
C GLY A 49 -8.40 -1.87 -1.28
N LEU A 50 -7.84 -1.73 -2.48
CA LEU A 50 -7.59 -2.83 -3.40
C LEU A 50 -6.62 -3.85 -2.77
N HIS A 51 -5.49 -3.40 -2.24
CA HIS A 51 -4.48 -4.28 -1.63
C HIS A 51 -5.05 -5.08 -0.44
N SER A 52 -5.78 -4.44 0.47
CA SER A 52 -6.29 -5.08 1.69
C SER A 52 -7.50 -5.99 1.47
N ARG A 53 -8.28 -5.76 0.40
CA ARG A 53 -9.53 -6.48 0.12
C ARG A 53 -9.44 -7.52 -0.97
N TRP A 54 -8.60 -7.31 -1.97
CA TRP A 54 -8.40 -8.24 -3.06
C TRP A 54 -8.15 -9.69 -2.55
N PRO A 55 -7.21 -9.89 -1.62
CA PRO A 55 -7.13 -11.02 -0.69
C PRO A 55 -8.42 -11.71 -0.23
N ARG A 56 -9.41 -10.94 0.21
CA ARG A 56 -10.58 -11.43 0.97
C ARG A 56 -11.76 -11.76 0.08
N GLU A 57 -11.85 -11.14 -1.10
CA GLU A 57 -13.05 -11.23 -1.96
C GLU A 57 -12.99 -12.35 -3.01
N ARG A 58 -11.81 -12.90 -3.33
CA ARG A 58 -11.67 -13.88 -4.44
C ARG A 58 -11.37 -15.32 -4.02
N GLU A 59 -11.43 -15.67 -2.73
CA GLU A 59 -10.90 -16.95 -2.21
C GLU A 59 -9.44 -17.19 -2.64
N VAL A 60 -8.74 -16.13 -3.06
CA VAL A 60 -7.34 -16.18 -3.47
C VAL A 60 -6.56 -16.26 -2.18
N GLY A 61 -6.03 -17.45 -1.90
CA GLY A 61 -5.21 -17.71 -0.73
C GLY A 61 -4.12 -16.66 -0.61
N VAL A 62 -4.28 -15.77 0.37
CA VAL A 62 -3.33 -14.69 0.62
C VAL A 62 -2.12 -15.31 1.25
N ARG A 63 -0.99 -15.23 0.56
CA ARG A 63 0.24 -15.82 1.07
C ARG A 63 1.29 -14.74 1.29
N ILE A 64 1.76 -14.68 2.52
CA ILE A 64 3.05 -14.05 2.81
C ILE A 64 4.11 -15.00 2.27
N VAL A 65 4.76 -14.62 1.17
CA VAL A 65 5.89 -15.38 0.59
C VAL A 65 7.22 -14.96 1.19
N LEU A 66 7.29 -13.75 1.76
CA LEU A 66 8.45 -13.25 2.48
C LEU A 66 8.00 -12.38 3.66
N GLN A 67 8.59 -12.65 4.81
CA GLN A 67 8.62 -11.73 5.94
C GLN A 67 10.08 -11.50 6.30
N ALA A 68 10.50 -10.24 6.28
CA ALA A 68 11.87 -9.86 6.59
C ALA A 68 11.89 -8.66 7.54
N LEU A 69 12.91 -8.62 8.39
CA LEU A 69 13.26 -7.44 9.17
C LEU A 69 14.45 -6.77 8.50
N ILE A 70 14.32 -5.46 8.27
CA ILE A 70 15.41 -4.64 7.79
C ILE A 70 15.81 -3.64 8.87
N ASN A 71 17.12 -3.55 9.12
CA ASN A 71 17.64 -2.61 10.11
C ASN A 71 17.35 -1.17 9.63
N GLY A 72 16.96 -0.29 10.54
CA GLY A 72 16.72 1.12 10.24
C GLY A 72 17.93 1.83 9.61
N ASN A 73 19.14 1.38 9.93
CA ASN A 73 20.41 1.90 9.42
C ASN A 73 20.83 1.28 8.06
N ASP A 74 20.09 0.28 7.56
CA ASP A 74 20.37 -0.31 6.26
C ASP A 74 20.04 0.70 5.13
N PRO A 75 20.96 0.97 4.19
CA PRO A 75 20.67 1.87 3.07
C PRO A 75 19.43 1.48 2.27
N ARG A 76 19.13 0.18 2.18
CA ARG A 76 17.94 -0.34 1.49
C ARG A 76 16.65 0.03 2.24
N HIS A 77 16.68 0.13 3.57
CA HIS A 77 15.55 0.60 4.36
C HIS A 77 15.23 2.05 4.03
N HIS A 78 16.26 2.90 3.94
CA HIS A 78 16.08 4.30 3.57
C HIS A 78 15.52 4.43 2.14
N ARG A 79 16.08 3.69 1.18
CA ARG A 79 15.60 3.66 -0.20
C ARG A 79 14.13 3.24 -0.28
N LEU A 80 13.74 2.15 0.39
CA LEU A 80 12.36 1.70 0.41
C LEU A 80 11.40 2.77 0.96
N LYS A 81 11.85 3.58 1.91
CA LYS A 81 11.07 4.67 2.51
C LYS A 81 10.95 5.92 1.63
N THR A 82 11.94 6.24 0.81
CA THR A 82 12.03 7.57 0.17
C THR A 82 12.15 7.54 -1.35
N GLU A 83 12.62 6.44 -1.92
CA GLU A 83 12.88 6.33 -3.34
C GLU A 83 11.56 6.36 -4.12
N ARG A 84 11.53 7.16 -5.19
CA ARG A 84 10.38 7.17 -6.09
C ARG A 84 10.42 5.87 -6.91
N ILE A 85 9.29 5.18 -6.92
CA ILE A 85 9.11 3.99 -7.75
C ILE A 85 8.41 4.47 -9.02
N SER A 86 9.02 4.20 -10.17
CA SER A 86 8.39 4.52 -11.46
C SER A 86 7.21 3.58 -11.72
N GLU A 87 6.22 4.04 -12.48
CA GLU A 87 5.06 3.20 -12.87
C GLU A 87 5.47 1.95 -13.65
N GLN A 88 6.65 1.99 -14.31
CA GLN A 88 7.25 0.83 -14.95
C GLN A 88 7.73 -0.24 -13.95
N GLN A 89 8.08 0.14 -12.72
CA GLN A 89 8.56 -0.78 -11.68
C GLN A 89 7.45 -1.22 -10.73
N GLY A 90 6.48 -0.35 -10.47
CA GLY A 90 5.38 -0.62 -9.56
C GLY A 90 4.56 0.61 -9.24
N ILE A 91 3.49 0.43 -8.47
CA ILE A 91 2.67 1.53 -7.95
C ILE A 91 2.93 1.64 -6.45
N ALA A 92 3.56 2.73 -6.03
CA ALA A 92 3.85 3.00 -4.62
C ALA A 92 2.75 3.84 -3.97
N VAL A 93 2.34 3.42 -2.77
CA VAL A 93 1.30 4.05 -1.98
C VAL A 93 1.84 4.31 -0.59
N ASP A 94 1.92 5.59 -0.21
CA ASP A 94 2.32 5.99 1.13
C ASP A 94 1.07 6.33 1.95
N TYR A 95 0.98 5.75 3.15
CA TYR A 95 -0.07 6.08 4.11
C TYR A 95 0.49 6.06 5.53
N ARG A 96 -0.27 6.59 6.48
CA ARG A 96 0.15 6.61 7.88
C ARG A 96 -1.01 6.47 8.84
N THR A 97 -0.68 6.12 10.06
CA THR A 97 -1.60 6.22 11.20
C THR A 97 -1.56 7.61 11.82
N LEU A 98 -2.57 7.93 12.63
CA LEU A 98 -2.56 9.14 13.46
C LEU A 98 -1.45 9.12 14.53
N THR A 99 -0.95 7.94 14.92
CA THR A 99 0.22 7.77 15.78
C THR A 99 1.54 7.87 15.02
N GLU A 100 1.50 8.42 13.80
CA GLU A 100 2.63 8.71 12.93
C GLU A 100 3.46 7.49 12.46
N LEU A 101 2.94 6.27 12.64
CA LEU A 101 3.51 5.09 11.98
C LEU A 101 3.31 5.23 10.49
N GLN A 102 4.39 5.08 9.74
CA GLN A 102 4.43 5.22 8.28
C GLN A 102 4.39 3.84 7.65
N PHE A 103 3.61 3.75 6.58
CA PHE A 103 3.44 2.55 5.79
C PHE A 103 3.68 2.89 4.34
N ARG A 104 4.19 1.90 3.61
CA ARG A 104 4.33 1.97 2.17
C ARG A 104 3.96 0.64 1.56
N ASP A 105 2.94 0.67 0.71
CA ASP A 105 2.60 -0.46 -0.14
C ASP A 105 3.19 -0.22 -1.53
N VAL A 106 3.73 -1.27 -2.13
CA VAL A 106 4.28 -1.26 -3.48
C VAL A 106 3.64 -2.41 -4.23
N ILE A 107 2.72 -2.10 -5.13
CA ILE A 107 2.16 -3.08 -6.05
C ILE A 107 3.21 -3.35 -7.13
N VAL A 108 3.75 -4.56 -7.14
CA VAL A 108 4.85 -4.98 -8.03
C VAL A 108 4.31 -5.70 -9.28
N SER A 109 3.16 -6.36 -9.16
CA SER A 109 2.47 -7.10 -10.23
C SER A 109 0.96 -7.12 -10.00
N GLY A 110 0.19 -7.42 -11.05
CA GLY A 110 -1.27 -7.52 -11.07
C GLY A 110 -1.98 -6.24 -11.51
N PHE A 111 -1.25 -5.27 -12.05
CA PHE A 111 -1.79 -3.97 -12.48
C PHE A 111 -1.53 -3.66 -13.96
N ARG A 112 -0.75 -4.50 -14.66
CA ARG A 112 -0.50 -4.37 -16.11
C ARG A 112 -1.37 -5.34 -16.91
N PRO A 113 -1.63 -5.05 -18.20
CA PRO A 113 -2.22 -6.02 -19.10
C PRO A 113 -1.38 -7.31 -19.16
N ASN A 114 -2.04 -8.46 -19.13
CA ASN A 114 -1.44 -9.81 -19.21
C ASN A 114 -0.72 -10.31 -17.95
N GLU A 115 -0.80 -9.60 -16.81
CA GLU A 115 -0.41 -10.17 -15.52
C GLU A 115 -1.56 -11.03 -14.98
N ASP A 116 -1.27 -12.29 -14.64
CA ASP A 116 -2.22 -13.29 -14.13
C ASP A 116 -2.20 -13.41 -12.60
N PHE A 117 -1.18 -12.86 -11.95
CA PHE A 117 -1.07 -12.78 -10.50
C PHE A 117 -0.75 -11.36 -10.01
N ALA A 118 -1.16 -11.08 -8.77
CA ALA A 118 -0.85 -9.84 -8.08
C ALA A 118 0.22 -10.08 -7.01
N ALA A 119 1.16 -9.14 -6.90
CA ALA A 119 2.17 -9.14 -5.85
C ALA A 119 2.28 -7.75 -5.25
N CYS A 120 2.32 -7.67 -3.92
CA CYS A 120 2.43 -6.42 -3.18
C CYS A 120 3.47 -6.52 -2.09
N LEU A 121 4.37 -5.55 -2.02
CA LEU A 121 5.31 -5.40 -0.94
C LEU A 121 4.81 -4.33 0.03
N GLU A 122 4.67 -4.69 1.29
CA GLU A 122 4.28 -3.80 2.38
C GLU A 122 5.50 -3.53 3.26
N TRP A 123 5.74 -2.25 3.54
CA TRP A 123 6.74 -1.79 4.47
C TRP A 123 6.10 -1.02 5.61
N MET A 124 6.59 -1.25 6.82
CA MET A 124 6.16 -0.56 8.03
C MET A 124 7.34 0.16 8.68
N SER A 125 7.10 1.30 9.33
CA SER A 125 8.14 2.12 9.98
C SER A 125 8.97 1.42 11.07
N GLY A 126 8.59 0.21 11.50
CA GLY A 126 9.39 -0.67 12.36
C GLY A 126 10.44 -1.51 11.63
N GLY A 127 10.61 -1.35 10.31
CA GLY A 127 11.55 -2.14 9.52
C GLY A 127 11.03 -3.51 9.10
N VAL A 128 9.73 -3.79 9.29
CA VAL A 128 9.12 -5.01 8.81
C VAL A 128 8.79 -4.85 7.32
N ILE A 129 9.19 -5.83 6.53
CA ILE A 129 8.85 -5.97 5.12
C ILE A 129 8.07 -7.26 4.94
N LEU A 130 6.90 -7.15 4.30
CA LEU A 130 6.07 -8.29 3.91
C LEU A 130 5.93 -8.30 2.39
N LEU A 131 6.08 -9.47 1.77
CA LEU A 131 5.73 -9.68 0.37
C LEU A 131 4.51 -10.60 0.31
N TRP A 132 3.44 -10.08 -0.26
CA TRP A 132 2.18 -10.74 -0.48
C TRP A 132 2.07 -11.15 -1.94
N THR A 133 1.52 -12.34 -2.20
CA THR A 133 1.14 -12.78 -3.55
C THR A 133 -0.29 -13.33 -3.57
N GLY A 134 -0.94 -13.17 -4.72
CA GLY A 134 -2.21 -13.81 -5.06
C GLY A 134 -2.07 -15.07 -5.91
N GLU A 135 -0.85 -15.59 -6.10
CA GLU A 135 -0.65 -16.87 -6.77
C GLU A 135 -1.31 -18.01 -5.99
N ARG A 136 -2.03 -18.89 -6.72
CA ARG A 136 -2.63 -20.09 -6.13
C ARG A 136 -1.53 -21.05 -5.68
N HIS A 137 -1.81 -21.78 -4.60
CA HIS A 137 -0.89 -22.80 -4.12
C HIS A 137 -0.76 -23.94 -5.15
N VAL A 138 0.47 -24.28 -5.57
CA VAL A 138 0.75 -25.33 -6.57
C VAL A 138 0.39 -26.75 -6.07
N GLY A 139 -0.10 -26.89 -4.82
CA GLY A 139 -0.51 -28.17 -4.23
C GLY A 139 -2.00 -28.54 -4.35
N ASP A 140 -2.85 -27.69 -4.95
CA ASP A 140 -4.31 -27.94 -5.08
C ASP A 140 -4.72 -28.60 -6.42
N LEU A 141 -3.74 -29.07 -7.19
CA LEU A 141 -4.02 -29.97 -8.30
C LEU A 141 -4.35 -31.34 -7.71
N SER A 142 -5.65 -31.62 -7.54
CA SER A 142 -6.15 -32.99 -7.44
C SER A 142 -5.55 -33.77 -8.62
N GLN A 143 -4.68 -34.73 -8.32
CA GLN A 143 -4.19 -35.64 -9.36
C GLN A 143 -5.40 -36.36 -9.98
N PRO A 144 -5.40 -36.57 -11.32
CA PRO A 144 -6.47 -37.31 -11.99
C PRO A 144 -6.58 -38.77 -11.51
#